data_AF-A7S401-F1
#
_entry.id   AF-A7S401-F1
#
_cell.length_a   1.000
_cell.length_b   1.000
_cell.length_c   1.000
_cell.angle_alpha   90.00
_cell.angle_beta   90.00
_cell.angle_gamma   90.00
#
_symmetry.space_group_name_H-M   'P 1'
#
loop_
_entity.id
_entity.type
_entity.pdbx_description
1 polymer ?
#
loop_
_entity_poly.entity_id
_entity_poly.type
_entity_poly.pdbx_seq_one_letter_code
_entity_poly.pdbx_strand_id
1 'polypeptide(L)'
;MYLKCCFPQPASRPDFLERMLTQMVCLENAYMGGSLNVSLIGLIRVRNISYEKEVFARYSIDHWVNFQDCMADHFMQTNGGEFDKFVFKLVLPKDFYVGGTVEFAVCFKRNGQEYWDNNDGNNYTVMCCE
;
A
#
# COMPACT_ATOMS: atom_id res chain seq x y z
N MET A 1 -19.15 -3.48 9.97
CA MET A 1 -18.40 -3.21 8.73
C MET A 1 -16.92 -3.41 8.98
N TYR A 2 -16.25 -4.17 8.12
CA TYR A 2 -14.80 -4.34 8.13
C TYR A 2 -14.24 -4.38 6.72
N LEU A 3 -12.92 -4.19 6.59
CA LEU A 3 -12.21 -4.30 5.33
C LEU A 3 -11.56 -5.68 5.17
N LYS A 4 -11.90 -6.37 4.08
CA LYS A 4 -11.32 -7.66 3.70
C LYS A 4 -10.33 -7.47 2.55
N CYS A 5 -9.08 -7.89 2.75
CA CYS A 5 -8.11 -7.96 1.65
C CYS A 5 -8.49 -9.11 0.71
N CYS A 6 -8.60 -8.81 -0.59
CA CYS A 6 -8.89 -9.78 -1.65
C CYS A 6 -7.61 -10.35 -2.28
N PHE A 7 -6.51 -10.38 -1.52
CA PHE A 7 -5.20 -10.85 -1.90
C PHE A 7 -4.50 -11.50 -0.69
N PRO A 8 -3.57 -12.45 -0.90
CA PRO A 8 -2.72 -12.94 0.17
C PRO A 8 -1.80 -11.81 0.65
N GLN A 9 -1.60 -11.68 1.96
CA GLN A 9 -0.68 -10.67 2.51
C GLN A 9 0.70 -10.83 1.86
N PRO A 10 1.28 -9.78 1.25
CA PRO A 10 2.53 -9.93 0.50
C PRO A 10 3.65 -10.56 1.32
N ALA A 11 3.79 -10.18 2.59
CA ALA A 11 4.80 -10.73 3.50
C ALA A 11 4.65 -12.23 3.80
N SER A 12 3.47 -12.83 3.55
CA SER A 12 3.27 -14.28 3.69
C SER A 12 3.49 -15.04 2.39
N ARG A 13 3.79 -14.36 1.27
CA ARG A 13 4.14 -15.03 0.01
C ARG A 13 5.57 -15.59 0.08
N PRO A 14 5.84 -16.77 -0.51
CA PRO A 14 7.18 -17.36 -0.50
C PRO A 14 8.21 -16.55 -1.29
N ASP A 15 7.77 -15.77 -2.27
CA ASP A 15 8.59 -14.92 -3.15
C ASP A 15 8.85 -13.51 -2.56
N PHE A 16 8.35 -13.20 -1.36
CA PHE A 16 8.41 -11.83 -0.83
C PHE A 16 9.84 -11.30 -0.67
N LEU A 17 10.78 -12.13 -0.23
CA LEU A 17 12.18 -11.73 -0.10
C LEU A 17 12.80 -11.42 -1.47
N GLU A 18 12.52 -12.25 -2.48
CA GLU A 18 13.00 -12.01 -3.84
C GLU A 18 12.41 -10.72 -4.42
N ARG A 19 11.12 -10.47 -4.20
CA ARG A 19 10.46 -9.21 -4.59
C ARG A 19 11.09 -8.00 -3.91
N MET A 20 11.39 -8.07 -2.61
CA MET A 20 12.10 -7.00 -1.91
C MET A 20 13.49 -6.73 -2.49
N LEU A 21 14.21 -7.75 -2.97
CA LEU A 21 15.55 -7.61 -3.53
C LEU A 21 15.54 -7.07 -4.97
N THR A 22 14.51 -7.39 -5.74
CA THR A 22 14.40 -7.08 -7.17
C THR A 22 13.58 -5.82 -7.45
N GLN A 23 12.60 -5.50 -6.61
CA GLN A 23 11.77 -4.32 -6.71
C GLN A 23 12.29 -3.19 -5.80
N MET A 24 11.96 -1.96 -6.16
CA MET A 24 12.32 -0.77 -5.38
C MET A 24 11.31 -0.45 -4.26
N VAL A 25 10.08 -0.92 -4.42
CA VAL A 25 8.99 -0.79 -3.47
C VAL A 25 8.20 -2.10 -3.46
N CYS A 26 7.71 -2.48 -2.28
CA CYS A 26 6.80 -3.60 -2.09
C CYS A 26 5.77 -3.24 -1.03
N LEU A 27 4.50 -3.56 -1.25
CA LEU A 27 3.56 -3.67 -0.14
C LEU A 27 4.01 -4.84 0.74
N GLU A 28 4.09 -4.64 2.07
CA GLU A 28 4.39 -5.69 3.04
C GLU A 28 3.10 -6.33 3.56
N ASN A 29 2.20 -5.51 4.10
CA ASN A 29 0.94 -5.93 4.69
C ASN A 29 -0.12 -4.84 4.51
N ALA A 30 -1.39 -5.24 4.51
CA ALA A 30 -2.53 -4.34 4.54
C ALA A 30 -3.63 -4.88 5.48
N TYR A 31 -4.21 -4.01 6.28
CA TYR A 31 -5.23 -4.37 7.26
C TYR A 31 -6.12 -3.19 7.63
N MET A 32 -7.26 -3.49 8.25
CA MET A 32 -8.19 -2.46 8.72
C MET A 32 -7.62 -1.69 9.92
N GLY A 33 -7.69 -0.36 9.87
CA GLY A 33 -7.37 0.55 10.97
C GLY A 33 -8.53 0.72 11.97
N GLY A 34 -8.22 1.33 13.13
CA GLY A 34 -9.09 1.35 14.31
C GLY A 34 -10.38 2.20 14.26
N SER A 35 -11.08 2.22 15.40
CA SER A 35 -12.54 2.12 15.58
C SER A 35 -13.42 3.31 15.19
N LEU A 36 -12.86 4.48 14.86
CA LEU A 36 -13.68 5.70 14.62
C LEU A 36 -14.15 5.83 13.17
N ASN A 37 -13.32 5.42 12.20
CA ASN A 37 -13.64 5.45 10.77
C ASN A 37 -13.08 4.18 10.11
N VAL A 38 -13.77 3.67 9.09
CA VAL A 38 -13.23 2.57 8.27
C VAL A 38 -12.00 3.09 7.54
N SER A 39 -10.83 2.53 7.86
CA SER A 39 -9.56 2.92 7.26
C SER A 39 -8.75 1.71 6.87
N LEU A 40 -7.99 1.83 5.80
CA LEU A 40 -7.00 0.86 5.36
C LEU A 40 -5.62 1.35 5.78
N ILE A 41 -4.92 0.52 6.54
CA ILE A 41 -3.52 0.72 6.88
C ILE A 41 -2.70 -0.22 5.99
N GLY A 42 -1.65 0.30 5.37
CA GLY A 42 -0.68 -0.54 4.67
C GLY A 42 0.74 -0.20 5.08
N LEU A 43 1.54 -1.26 5.24
CA LEU A 43 2.98 -1.18 5.49
C LEU A 43 3.70 -1.41 4.16
N ILE A 44 4.65 -0.54 3.85
CA ILE A 44 5.39 -0.55 2.58
C ILE A 44 6.87 -0.73 2.90
N ARG A 45 7.56 -1.61 2.17
CA ARG A 45 9.02 -1.71 2.15
C ARG A 45 9.57 -0.95 0.95
N VAL A 46 10.57 -0.11 1.19
CA VAL A 46 11.26 0.68 0.17
C VAL A 46 12.75 0.47 0.30
N ARG A 47 13.44 0.27 -0.83
CA ARG A 47 14.90 0.15 -0.81
C ARG A 47 15.54 1.50 -0.45
N ASN A 48 16.41 1.51 0.55
CA ASN A 48 17.01 2.74 1.05
C ASN A 48 18.21 3.20 0.19
N ILE A 49 17.91 3.77 -0.99
CA ILE A 49 18.93 4.24 -1.93
C ILE A 49 19.08 5.77 -2.00
N SER A 50 18.29 6.52 -1.22
CA SER A 50 18.25 7.99 -1.22
C SER A 50 17.66 8.55 0.07
N TYR A 51 18.05 9.74 0.51
CA TYR A 51 17.37 10.39 1.64
C TYR A 51 16.00 10.95 1.24
N GLU A 52 15.94 11.66 0.11
CA GLU A 52 14.68 12.19 -0.43
C GLU A 52 13.88 11.07 -1.09
N LYS A 53 12.75 10.73 -0.48
CA LYS A 53 11.83 9.72 -0.96
C LYS A 53 10.41 10.24 -0.82
N GLU A 54 9.64 10.14 -1.89
CA GLU A 54 8.19 10.31 -1.84
C GLU A 54 7.56 8.92 -1.96
N VAL A 55 6.77 8.51 -0.97
CA VAL A 55 6.14 7.19 -0.92
C VAL A 55 4.66 7.39 -0.70
N PHE A 56 3.84 6.74 -1.52
CA PHE A 56 2.38 6.87 -1.44
C PHE A 56 1.68 5.61 -1.94
N ALA A 57 0.44 5.41 -1.50
CA ALA A 57 -0.50 4.49 -2.12
C ALA A 57 -1.43 5.28 -3.04
N ARG A 58 -1.43 4.96 -4.33
CA ARG A 58 -2.44 5.47 -5.27
C ARG A 58 -3.62 4.53 -5.26
N TYR A 59 -4.82 5.06 -5.05
CA TYR A 59 -6.03 4.26 -4.95
C TYR A 59 -7.18 4.82 -5.78
N SER A 60 -8.11 3.94 -6.11
CA SER A 60 -9.39 4.24 -6.74
C SER A 60 -10.52 3.48 -6.05
N ILE A 61 -11.71 4.08 -6.06
CA ILE A 61 -12.97 3.49 -5.59
C ILE A 61 -14.00 3.36 -6.72
N ASP A 62 -13.60 3.65 -7.96
CA ASP A 62 -14.43 3.75 -9.15
C ASP A 62 -13.77 3.09 -10.37
N HIS A 63 -13.04 2.00 -10.15
CA HIS A 63 -12.36 1.23 -11.20
C HIS A 63 -11.39 2.06 -12.05
N TRP A 64 -10.58 2.87 -11.38
CA TRP A 64 -9.55 3.74 -11.97
C TRP A 64 -10.07 4.81 -12.93
N VAL A 65 -11.37 5.11 -12.92
CA VAL A 65 -11.90 6.30 -13.60
C VAL A 65 -11.32 7.56 -12.96
N ASN A 66 -11.23 7.60 -11.63
CA ASN A 66 -10.48 8.58 -10.87
C ASN A 66 -9.51 7.89 -9.90
N PHE A 67 -8.47 8.61 -9.49
CA PHE A 67 -7.54 8.13 -8.48
C PHE A 67 -7.11 9.26 -7.53
N GLN A 68 -6.66 8.86 -6.35
CA GLN A 68 -6.11 9.74 -5.33
C GLN A 68 -4.84 9.13 -4.75
N ASP A 69 -3.91 9.99 -4.35
CA ASP A 69 -2.66 9.58 -3.70
C ASP A 69 -2.77 9.76 -2.19
N CYS A 70 -2.57 8.67 -1.44
CA CYS A 70 -2.45 8.65 0.00
C CYS A 70 -0.98 8.58 0.38
N MET A 71 -0.42 9.70 0.84
CA MET A 71 0.98 9.78 1.26
C MET A 71 1.27 8.81 2.41
N ALA A 72 2.44 8.19 2.37
CA ALA A 72 2.93 7.30 3.39
C ALA A 72 4.00 8.00 4.23
N ASP A 73 3.93 7.83 5.54
CA ASP A 73 4.90 8.35 6.49
C ASP A 73 6.02 7.34 6.71
N HIS A 74 7.26 7.82 6.83
CA HIS A 74 8.38 6.98 7.22
C HIS A 74 8.16 6.46 8.66
N PHE A 75 8.23 5.15 8.84
CA PHE A 75 8.06 4.50 10.14
C PHE A 75 9.42 4.15 10.77
N MET A 76 10.23 3.33 10.10
CA MET A 76 11.55 2.94 10.61
C MET A 76 12.45 2.36 9.51
N GLN A 77 13.76 2.32 9.76
CA GLN A 77 14.69 1.56 8.96
C GLN A 77 14.74 0.10 9.41
N THR A 78 15.12 -0.79 8.51
CA THR A 78 15.11 -2.24 8.69
C THR A 78 16.31 -2.87 7.98
N ASN A 79 16.62 -4.13 8.28
CA ASN A 79 17.69 -4.90 7.63
C ASN A 79 19.05 -4.16 7.66
N GLY A 80 19.43 -3.62 8.82
CA GLY A 80 20.70 -2.87 8.95
C GLY A 80 20.76 -1.56 8.15
N GLY A 81 19.61 -1.03 7.71
CA GLY A 81 19.51 0.22 6.97
C GLY A 81 19.34 0.04 5.45
N GLU A 82 19.28 -1.19 4.95
CA GLU A 82 19.08 -1.47 3.52
C GLU A 82 17.66 -1.12 3.03
N PHE A 83 16.68 -1.20 3.92
CA PHE A 83 15.27 -0.96 3.61
C PHE A 83 14.63 -0.04 4.64
N ASP A 84 13.79 0.86 4.17
CA ASP A 84 12.88 1.62 5.01
C ASP A 84 11.49 0.99 5.00
N LYS A 85 10.79 1.14 6.12
CA LYS A 85 9.38 0.82 6.26
C LYS A 85 8.59 2.11 6.33
N PHE A 86 7.58 2.23 5.47
CA PHE A 86 6.61 3.33 5.44
C PHE A 86 5.23 2.81 5.82
N VAL A 87 4.37 3.70 6.29
CA VAL A 87 2.97 3.40 6.61
C VAL A 87 2.05 4.43 5.97
N PHE A 88 1.02 3.98 5.27
CA PHE A 88 -0.08 4.86 4.84
C PHE A 88 -1.35 4.54 5.61
N LYS A 89 -2.20 5.56 5.75
CA LYS A 89 -3.55 5.43 6.32
C LYS A 89 -4.57 6.07 5.39
N LEU A 90 -5.26 5.23 4.64
CA LEU A 90 -6.35 5.64 3.76
C LEU A 90 -7.65 5.59 4.56
N VAL A 91 -8.24 6.76 4.82
CA VAL A 91 -9.56 6.85 5.48
C VAL A 91 -10.63 6.85 4.40
N LEU A 92 -11.54 5.88 4.45
CA LEU A 92 -12.61 5.80 3.46
C LEU A 92 -13.69 6.86 3.73
N PRO A 93 -14.41 7.31 2.66
CA PRO A 93 -15.57 8.17 2.82
C PRO A 93 -16.61 7.58 3.79
N LYS A 94 -17.32 8.43 4.51
CA LYS A 94 -18.33 7.99 5.50
C LYS A 94 -19.50 7.23 4.88
N ASP A 95 -19.77 7.52 3.62
CA ASP A 95 -20.80 6.92 2.77
C ASP A 95 -20.28 5.72 1.96
N PHE A 96 -19.07 5.23 2.23
CA PHE A 96 -18.57 4.01 1.60
C PHE A 96 -19.44 2.81 1.99
N TYR A 97 -19.94 2.10 0.98
CA TYR A 97 -21.00 1.10 1.13
C TYR A 97 -20.45 -0.34 1.23
N VAL A 98 -21.21 -1.23 1.86
CA VAL A 98 -20.91 -2.67 1.91
C VAL A 98 -20.93 -3.26 0.50
N GLY A 99 -19.91 -4.02 0.13
CA GLY A 99 -19.68 -4.51 -1.22
C GLY A 99 -18.84 -3.57 -2.10
N GLY A 100 -18.64 -2.32 -1.67
CA GLY A 100 -17.71 -1.39 -2.31
C GLY A 100 -16.28 -1.92 -2.27
N THR A 101 -15.51 -1.60 -3.31
CA THR A 101 -14.10 -2.03 -3.43
C THR A 101 -13.17 -0.84 -3.55
N VAL A 102 -11.97 -1.00 -3.01
CA VAL A 102 -10.86 -0.07 -3.13
C VAL A 102 -9.74 -0.82 -3.82
N GLU A 103 -9.29 -0.29 -4.96
CA GLU A 103 -8.14 -0.79 -5.68
C GLU A 103 -6.97 0.15 -5.44
N PHE A 104 -5.77 -0.38 -5.16
CA PHE A 104 -4.60 0.46 -4.95
C PHE A 104 -3.29 -0.19 -5.41
N ALA A 105 -2.30 0.66 -5.67
CA ALA A 105 -0.92 0.29 -5.90
C ALA A 105 -0.02 1.21 -5.05
N VAL A 106 1.17 0.73 -4.67
CA VAL A 106 2.12 1.54 -3.90
C VAL A 106 3.24 2.03 -4.80
N CYS A 107 3.63 3.29 -4.61
CA CYS A 107 4.65 3.96 -5.40
C CYS A 107 5.76 4.49 -4.50
N PHE A 108 6.99 4.34 -4.98
CA PHE A 108 8.15 5.06 -4.48
C PHE A 108 8.68 5.95 -5.61
N LYS A 109 8.79 7.24 -5.33
CA LYS A 109 9.31 8.24 -6.26
C LYS A 109 10.60 8.87 -5.72
N ARG A 110 11.57 9.02 -6.61
CA ARG A 110 12.86 9.68 -6.35
C ARG A 110 13.34 10.36 -7.63
N ASN A 111 13.77 11.62 -7.55
CA ASN A 111 14.39 12.36 -8.66
C ASN A 111 13.57 12.30 -9.96
N GLY A 112 12.24 12.37 -9.86
CA GLY A 112 11.33 12.28 -11.00
C GLY A 112 11.10 10.86 -11.56
N GLN A 113 11.79 9.84 -11.03
CA GLN A 113 11.55 8.45 -11.39
C GLN A 113 10.56 7.81 -10.40
N GLU A 114 9.63 7.03 -10.94
CA GLU A 114 8.61 6.32 -10.17
C GLU A 114 8.79 4.82 -10.29
N TYR A 115 8.66 4.14 -9.16
CA TYR A 115 8.71 2.70 -9.04
C TYR A 115 7.41 2.23 -8.42
N TRP A 116 6.79 1.23 -9.03
CA TRP A 116 5.45 0.79 -8.67
C TRP A 116 5.45 -0.66 -8.22
N ASP A 117 4.69 -0.94 -7.16
CA ASP A 117 4.19 -2.26 -6.86
C ASP A 117 2.67 -2.26 -6.99
N ASN A 118 2.20 -2.81 -8.10
CA ASN A 118 0.81 -2.94 -8.48
C ASN A 118 0.37 -4.42 -8.48
N ASN A 119 0.99 -5.27 -7.65
CA ASN A 119 0.62 -6.68 -7.53
C ASN A 119 0.61 -7.43 -8.88
N ASP A 120 1.72 -7.34 -9.61
CA ASP A 120 1.91 -8.00 -10.91
C ASP A 120 0.83 -7.60 -11.96
N GLY A 121 0.40 -6.34 -11.92
CA GLY A 121 -0.63 -5.78 -12.81
C GLY A 121 -2.07 -5.99 -12.35
N ASN A 122 -2.32 -6.67 -11.23
CA ASN A 122 -3.67 -6.94 -10.72
C ASN A 122 -4.17 -5.89 -9.73
N ASN A 123 -3.31 -4.98 -9.28
CA ASN A 123 -3.51 -4.10 -8.12
C ASN A 123 -3.84 -4.86 -6.82
N TYR A 124 -3.83 -4.14 -5.72
CA TYR A 124 -4.32 -4.63 -4.44
C TYR A 124 -5.78 -4.23 -4.28
N THR A 125 -6.65 -5.20 -4.06
CA THR A 125 -8.09 -4.95 -3.89
C THR A 125 -8.54 -5.23 -2.46
N VAL A 126 -9.30 -4.32 -1.88
CA VAL A 126 -9.92 -4.46 -0.57
C VAL A 126 -11.41 -4.24 -0.70
N MET A 127 -12.22 -5.11 -0.09
CA MET A 127 -13.68 -5.04 -0.11
C MET A 127 -14.21 -4.62 1.26
N CYS A 128 -15.19 -3.72 1.26
CA CYS A 128 -15.98 -3.44 2.47
C CYS A 128 -17.01 -4.56 2.67
N CYS A 129 -16.95 -5.21 3.82
CA CYS A 129 -17.88 -6.27 4.22
C CYS A 129 -18.68 -5.82 5.43
N GLU A 130 -19.83 -6.48 5.66
CA GLU A 130 -20.67 -6.27 6.85
C GLU A 130 -19.98 -6.67 8.15
#